data_AF-A0A1Z4V6Z5-F1
#
_entry.id   AF-A0A1Z4V6Z5-F1
#
_cell.length_a   1.000
_cell.length_b   1.000
_cell.length_c   1.000
_cell.angle_alpha   90.00
_cell.angle_beta   90.00
_cell.angle_gamma   90.00
#
_symmetry.space_group_name_H-M   'P 1'
#
loop_
_entity.id
_entity.type
_entity.pdbx_description
1 polymer ?
#
loop_
_entity_poly.entity_id
_entity_poly.type
_entity_poly.pdbx_seq_one_letter_code
_entity_poly.pdbx_strand_id
1 'polypeptide(L)'
;MQTKEKKNIFKPTNKILEAYTDLPWMIPQDKQSFKHFVDYLNFIFYEGAEKDKLRFLTEHGGVLEGSDCDFIWCIKHLRNKWLHHDVEHGKESDIRKSWKEVSDKLTWLGLNHTPIQEKDFRLLHRFLLKEAESFLEKLLEKLIE
;
A
#
# COMPACT_ATOMS: atom_id res chain seq x y z
N MET A 1 -16.90 22.89 -26.79
CA MET A 1 -15.58 22.41 -26.37
C MET A 1 -15.70 22.02 -24.90
N GLN A 2 -15.93 20.73 -24.61
CA GLN A 2 -16.05 20.26 -23.23
C GLN A 2 -14.66 20.28 -22.59
N THR A 3 -14.47 21.11 -21.58
CA THR A 3 -13.35 21.02 -20.65
C THR A 3 -13.35 19.61 -20.06
N LYS A 4 -12.37 18.77 -20.43
CA LYS A 4 -12.10 17.52 -19.71
C LYS A 4 -11.93 17.88 -18.24
N GLU A 5 -12.85 17.48 -17.38
CA GLU A 5 -12.67 17.59 -15.94
C GLU A 5 -11.32 16.95 -15.58
N LYS A 6 -10.41 17.71 -14.97
CA LYS A 6 -9.20 17.13 -14.38
C LYS A 6 -9.65 16.16 -13.30
N LYS A 7 -9.67 14.86 -13.61
CA LYS A 7 -9.98 13.83 -12.62
C LYS A 7 -8.88 13.86 -11.57
N ASN A 8 -9.26 14.12 -10.32
CA ASN A 8 -8.36 13.95 -9.18
C ASN A 8 -7.85 12.51 -9.16
N ILE A 9 -6.52 12.35 -9.04
CA ILE A 9 -5.87 11.04 -8.91
C ILE A 9 -6.38 10.37 -7.64
N PHE A 10 -6.28 11.07 -6.50
CA PHE A 10 -6.84 10.62 -5.23
C PHE A 10 -8.15 11.34 -4.94
N LYS A 11 -9.24 10.59 -4.76
CA LYS A 11 -10.51 11.15 -4.31
C LYS A 11 -10.51 11.31 -2.79
N PRO A 12 -10.91 12.47 -2.24
CA PRO A 12 -11.13 12.57 -0.80
C PRO A 12 -12.29 11.67 -0.40
N THR A 13 -12.09 10.87 0.64
CA THR A 13 -13.12 10.06 1.29
C THR A 13 -13.00 10.24 2.80
N ASN A 14 -14.06 9.94 3.57
CA ASN A 14 -14.00 9.99 5.03
C ASN A 14 -12.86 9.11 5.59
N LYS A 15 -12.61 7.95 4.96
CA LYS A 15 -11.51 7.05 5.36
C LYS A 15 -10.13 7.64 5.13
N ILE A 16 -9.96 8.43 4.07
CA ILE A 16 -8.70 9.16 3.84
C ILE A 16 -8.54 10.29 4.84
N LEU A 17 -9.62 11.00 5.19
CA LEU A 17 -9.57 12.03 6.22
C LEU A 17 -9.19 11.44 7.59
N GLU A 18 -9.80 10.32 7.99
CA GLU A 18 -9.42 9.54 9.18
C GLU A 18 -7.94 9.11 9.13
N ALA A 19 -7.49 8.60 7.99
CA ALA A 19 -6.09 8.22 7.82
C ALA A 19 -5.13 9.42 7.99
N TYR A 20 -5.48 10.60 7.45
CA TYR A 20 -4.66 11.80 7.59
C TYR A 20 -4.57 12.32 9.03
N THR A 21 -5.62 12.16 9.84
CA THR A 21 -5.59 12.58 11.24
C THR A 21 -4.77 11.64 12.12
N ASP A 22 -4.80 10.35 11.81
CA ASP A 22 -4.27 9.32 12.70
C ASP A 22 -2.83 8.94 12.35
N LEU A 23 -2.50 8.85 11.06
CA LEU A 23 -1.21 8.32 10.57
C LEU A 23 0.03 9.03 11.16
N PRO A 24 0.06 10.36 11.37
CA PRO A 24 1.20 11.03 12.02
C PRO A 24 1.51 10.54 13.44
N TRP A 25 0.51 9.98 14.14
CA TRP A 25 0.62 9.51 15.52
C TRP A 25 0.84 7.99 15.61
N MET A 26 0.81 7.28 14.49
CA MET A 26 0.96 5.83 14.47
C MET A 26 2.43 5.42 14.56
N ILE A 27 2.73 4.62 15.58
CA ILE A 27 3.99 3.91 15.69
C ILE A 27 3.64 2.45 15.95
N PRO A 28 3.55 1.61 14.89
CA PRO A 28 3.20 0.20 15.05
C PRO A 28 4.21 -0.54 15.94
N GLN A 29 3.70 -1.25 16.94
CA GLN A 29 4.49 -2.07 17.87
C GLN A 29 4.12 -3.55 17.84
N ASP A 30 3.00 -3.88 17.21
CA ASP A 30 2.46 -5.23 17.12
C ASP A 30 1.73 -5.42 15.78
N LYS A 31 1.23 -6.64 15.54
CA LYS A 31 0.51 -6.97 14.31
C LYS A 31 -0.77 -6.14 14.13
N GLN A 32 -1.47 -5.82 15.22
CA GLN A 32 -2.76 -5.12 15.14
C GLN A 32 -2.58 -3.64 14.77
N SER A 33 -1.67 -2.94 15.44
CA SER A 33 -1.29 -1.57 15.13
C SER A 33 -0.67 -1.46 13.73
N PHE A 34 0.13 -2.45 13.32
CA PHE A 34 0.66 -2.52 11.96
C PHE A 34 -0.42 -2.76 10.91
N LYS A 35 -1.41 -3.61 11.22
CA LYS A 35 -2.58 -3.81 10.37
C LYS A 35 -3.32 -2.50 10.11
N HIS A 36 -3.59 -1.72 11.15
CA HIS A 36 -4.25 -0.42 11.00
C HIS A 36 -3.44 0.54 10.14
N PHE A 37 -2.11 0.57 10.30
CA PHE A 37 -1.23 1.40 9.49
C PHE A 37 -1.31 1.02 8.00
N VAL A 38 -1.23 -0.27 7.68
CA VAL A 38 -1.35 -0.76 6.29
C VAL A 38 -2.75 -0.49 5.72
N ASP A 39 -3.80 -0.57 6.54
CA ASP A 39 -5.16 -0.20 6.12
C ASP A 39 -5.25 1.27 5.70
N TYR A 40 -4.65 2.17 6.47
CA TYR A 40 -4.59 3.59 6.10
C TYR A 40 -3.81 3.85 4.82
N LEU A 41 -2.66 3.21 4.64
CA LEU A 41 -1.95 3.28 3.36
C LEU A 41 -2.81 2.75 2.20
N ASN A 42 -3.54 1.65 2.41
CA ASN A 42 -4.43 1.12 1.37
C ASN A 42 -5.58 2.07 1.04
N PHE A 43 -6.19 2.72 2.04
CA PHE A 43 -7.25 3.71 1.82
C PHE A 43 -6.75 4.92 1.05
N ILE A 44 -5.57 5.44 1.39
CA ILE A 44 -4.97 6.59 0.72
C ILE A 44 -4.59 6.24 -0.72
N PHE A 45 -3.75 5.22 -0.89
CA PHE A 45 -3.04 4.97 -2.14
C PHE A 45 -3.77 4.06 -3.11
N TYR A 46 -4.56 3.09 -2.62
CA TYR A 46 -5.26 2.13 -3.48
C TYR A 46 -6.73 2.49 -3.65
N GLU A 47 -7.48 2.64 -2.55
CA GLU A 47 -8.91 2.97 -2.64
C GLU A 47 -9.13 4.42 -3.08
N GLY A 48 -8.33 5.36 -2.56
CA GLY A 48 -8.34 6.76 -2.96
C GLY A 48 -8.06 6.96 -4.44
N ALA A 49 -7.21 6.11 -5.02
CA ALA A 49 -6.90 6.11 -6.45
C ALA A 49 -7.97 5.42 -7.33
N GLU A 50 -9.11 5.02 -6.76
CA GLU A 50 -10.14 4.18 -7.40
C GLU A 50 -9.58 2.76 -7.69
N LYS A 51 -9.66 1.85 -6.70
CA LYS A 51 -9.10 0.48 -6.65
C LYS A 51 -9.04 -0.36 -7.95
N ASP A 52 -9.93 -0.13 -8.90
CA ASP A 52 -10.06 -0.87 -10.17
C ASP A 52 -9.61 -0.06 -11.39
N LYS A 53 -9.36 1.23 -11.22
CA LYS A 53 -8.90 2.17 -12.26
C LYS A 53 -7.62 2.92 -11.89
N LEU A 54 -7.08 2.71 -10.69
CA LEU A 54 -5.82 3.28 -10.19
C LEU A 54 -5.36 4.51 -10.97
N ARG A 55 -6.00 5.66 -10.74
CA ARG A 55 -5.99 6.82 -11.65
C ARG A 55 -4.62 7.43 -11.91
N PHE A 56 -3.60 7.03 -11.16
CA PHE A 56 -2.22 7.38 -11.42
C PHE A 56 -1.63 6.61 -12.60
N LEU A 57 -2.23 5.50 -13.05
CA LEU A 57 -1.75 4.69 -14.17
C LEU A 57 -2.05 5.34 -15.52
N THR A 58 -1.11 5.25 -16.46
CA THR A 58 -1.22 5.77 -17.84
C THR A 58 -2.42 5.20 -18.59
N GLU A 59 -2.74 3.92 -18.42
CA GLU A 59 -3.93 3.27 -19.03
C GLU A 59 -5.27 3.90 -18.61
N HIS A 60 -5.27 4.66 -17.51
CA HIS A 60 -6.44 5.33 -16.95
C HIS A 60 -6.33 6.86 -16.97
N GLY A 61 -5.35 7.39 -17.70
CA GLY A 61 -5.13 8.83 -17.89
C GLY A 61 -4.24 9.47 -16.82
N GLY A 62 -3.51 8.68 -16.04
CA GLY A 62 -2.43 9.12 -15.16
C GLY A 62 -1.07 9.15 -15.86
N VAL A 63 0.00 9.18 -15.06
CA VAL A 63 1.39 9.38 -15.54
C VAL A 63 2.34 8.24 -15.16
N LEU A 64 1.89 7.29 -14.36
CA LEU A 64 2.70 6.16 -13.88
C LEU A 64 2.47 4.91 -14.73
N GLU A 65 3.52 4.13 -14.90
CA GLU A 65 3.45 2.78 -15.47
C GLU A 65 3.22 1.75 -14.36
N GLY A 66 2.83 0.52 -14.73
CA GLY A 66 2.63 -0.55 -13.76
C GLY A 66 3.88 -0.88 -12.95
N SER A 67 5.06 -0.71 -13.54
CA SER A 67 6.39 -0.85 -12.92
C SER A 67 6.66 0.19 -11.84
N ASP A 68 6.00 1.36 -11.86
CA ASP A 68 6.14 2.39 -10.84
C ASP A 68 5.35 2.07 -9.56
N CYS A 69 4.51 1.03 -9.58
CA CYS A 69 3.45 0.80 -8.60
C CYS A 69 3.74 -0.35 -7.63
N ASP A 70 4.99 -0.80 -7.50
CA ASP A 70 5.37 -1.91 -6.61
C ASP A 70 4.93 -1.71 -5.16
N PHE A 71 5.01 -0.47 -4.66
CA PHE A 71 4.50 -0.08 -3.35
C PHE A 71 3.00 -0.38 -3.19
N ILE A 72 2.18 -0.02 -4.19
CA ILE A 72 0.73 -0.25 -4.19
C ILE A 72 0.42 -1.75 -4.09
N TRP A 73 1.16 -2.56 -4.85
CA TRP A 73 0.99 -4.01 -4.80
C TRP A 73 1.47 -4.57 -3.47
N CYS A 74 2.56 -4.06 -2.91
CA CYS A 74 3.05 -4.47 -1.60
C CYS A 74 2.00 -4.25 -0.51
N ILE A 75 1.44 -3.03 -0.37
CA ILE A 75 0.43 -2.75 0.67
C ILE A 75 -0.84 -3.58 0.48
N LYS A 76 -1.27 -3.81 -0.78
CA LYS A 76 -2.43 -4.64 -1.09
C LYS A 76 -2.21 -6.10 -0.71
N HIS A 77 -1.03 -6.65 -1.01
CA HIS A 77 -0.68 -8.02 -0.65
C HIS A 77 -0.55 -8.18 0.86
N LEU A 78 0.16 -7.29 1.56
CA LEU A 78 0.26 -7.34 3.03
C LEU A 78 -1.12 -7.29 3.69
N ARG A 79 -1.96 -6.34 3.26
CA ARG A 79 -3.33 -6.18 3.79
C ARG A 79 -4.14 -7.47 3.61
N ASN A 80 -4.28 -7.91 2.36
CA ASN A 80 -5.20 -8.99 2.04
C ASN A 80 -4.63 -10.33 2.47
N LYS A 81 -3.39 -10.64 2.12
CA LYS A 81 -2.82 -11.99 2.27
C LYS A 81 -2.29 -12.29 3.65
N TRP A 82 -2.05 -11.30 4.51
CA TRP A 82 -1.43 -11.53 5.81
C TRP A 82 -2.15 -10.88 7.00
N LEU A 83 -2.70 -9.68 6.81
CA LEU A 83 -3.24 -8.88 7.90
C LEU A 83 -4.75 -9.02 8.09
N HIS A 84 -5.53 -9.28 7.04
CA HIS A 84 -6.99 -9.45 7.11
C HIS A 84 -7.46 -10.87 6.87
N HIS A 85 -6.87 -11.59 5.92
CA HIS A 85 -7.24 -12.98 5.67
C HIS A 85 -6.33 -13.91 6.45
N ASP A 86 -6.93 -15.02 6.91
CA ASP A 86 -6.16 -16.15 7.37
C ASP A 86 -5.42 -16.74 6.17
N VAL A 87 -4.09 -16.70 6.22
CA VAL A 87 -3.21 -17.21 5.16
C VAL A 87 -3.37 -18.72 5.01
N GLU A 88 -4.01 -19.38 5.99
CA GLU A 88 -4.18 -20.82 6.12
C GLU A 88 -5.49 -21.35 5.53
N HIS A 89 -6.30 -20.51 4.89
CA HIS A 89 -7.54 -20.95 4.24
C HIS A 89 -7.36 -21.23 2.75
N GLY A 90 -7.67 -22.47 2.33
CA GLY A 90 -7.69 -22.88 0.93
C GLY A 90 -7.00 -24.21 0.70
N LYS A 91 -6.64 -24.48 -0.57
CA LYS A 91 -5.81 -25.64 -0.90
C LYS A 91 -4.38 -25.39 -0.42
N GLU A 92 -3.68 -26.45 -0.03
CA GLU A 92 -2.30 -26.35 0.45
C GLU A 92 -1.35 -25.63 -0.53
N SER A 93 -1.57 -25.81 -1.84
CA SER A 93 -0.84 -25.08 -2.88
C SER A 93 -1.03 -23.56 -2.80
N ASP A 94 -2.25 -23.12 -2.50
CA ASP A 94 -2.63 -21.70 -2.45
C ASP A 94 -2.14 -21.04 -1.16
N ILE A 95 -2.13 -21.80 -0.06
CA ILE A 95 -1.53 -21.42 1.22
C ILE A 95 -0.02 -21.21 1.03
N ARG A 96 0.70 -22.18 0.44
CA ARG A 96 2.14 -22.08 0.18
C ARG A 96 2.47 -20.90 -0.73
N LYS A 97 1.67 -20.68 -1.77
CA LYS A 97 1.83 -19.52 -2.67
C LYS A 97 1.63 -18.21 -1.93
N SER A 98 0.60 -18.10 -1.11
CA SER A 98 0.32 -16.87 -0.34
C SER A 98 1.43 -16.56 0.66
N TRP A 99 1.95 -17.58 1.37
CA TRP A 99 3.10 -17.41 2.26
C TRP A 99 4.37 -16.99 1.52
N LYS A 100 4.62 -17.55 0.32
CA LYS A 100 5.74 -17.12 -0.52
C LYS A 100 5.60 -15.64 -0.90
N GLU A 101 4.44 -15.22 -1.38
CA GLU A 101 4.19 -13.82 -1.75
C GLU A 101 4.37 -12.87 -0.55
N VAL A 102 3.90 -13.25 0.63
CA VAL A 102 4.10 -12.47 1.87
C VAL A 102 5.59 -12.40 2.22
N SER A 103 6.30 -13.53 2.16
CA SER A 103 7.74 -13.60 2.42
C SER A 103 8.53 -12.71 1.46
N ASP A 104 8.18 -12.70 0.17
CA ASP A 104 8.82 -11.87 -0.85
C ASP A 104 8.62 -10.38 -0.53
N LYS A 105 7.42 -9.98 -0.09
CA LYS A 105 7.13 -8.58 0.31
C LYS A 105 7.83 -8.17 1.61
N LEU A 106 7.91 -9.06 2.60
CA LEU A 106 8.67 -8.80 3.83
C LEU A 106 10.16 -8.64 3.51
N THR A 107 10.71 -9.51 2.65
CA THR A 107 12.11 -9.45 2.21
C THR A 107 12.40 -8.15 1.46
N TRP A 108 11.50 -7.73 0.56
CA TRP A 108 11.59 -6.44 -0.13
C TRP A 108 11.62 -5.25 0.85
N LEU A 109 10.89 -5.34 1.96
CA LEU A 109 10.90 -4.36 3.05
C LEU A 109 12.06 -4.55 4.04
N GLY A 110 13.04 -5.41 3.73
CA GLY A 110 14.25 -5.62 4.53
C GLY A 110 14.09 -6.58 5.72
N LEU A 111 13.02 -7.39 5.76
CA LEU A 111 12.77 -8.37 6.82
C LEU A 111 12.71 -9.79 6.26
N ASN A 112 13.71 -10.62 6.62
CA ASN A 112 13.84 -12.00 6.12
C ASN A 112 13.08 -13.04 6.97
N HIS A 113 12.20 -12.60 7.85
CA HIS A 113 11.39 -13.45 8.71
C HIS A 113 10.03 -12.80 8.97
N THR A 114 9.07 -13.58 9.48
CA THR A 114 7.79 -13.03 9.96
C THR A 114 8.05 -12.09 11.13
N PRO A 115 7.44 -10.90 11.18
CA PRO A 115 7.63 -9.97 12.29
C PRO A 115 6.97 -10.51 13.56
N ILE A 116 7.73 -10.52 14.64
CA ILE A 116 7.32 -11.06 15.94
C ILE A 116 7.55 -10.00 17.03
N GLN A 117 8.60 -9.20 16.89
CA GLN A 117 9.02 -8.21 17.87
C GLN A 117 8.67 -6.80 17.40
N GLU A 118 8.51 -5.88 18.36
CA GLU A 118 8.25 -4.46 18.09
C GLU A 118 9.23 -3.86 17.07
N LYS A 119 10.51 -4.20 17.17
CA LYS A 119 11.55 -3.72 16.25
C LYS A 119 11.27 -4.09 14.78
N ASP A 120 10.62 -5.23 14.55
CA ASP A 120 10.30 -5.73 13.22
C ASP A 120 9.18 -4.88 12.61
N PHE A 121 8.13 -4.61 13.40
CA PHE A 121 7.03 -3.73 12.99
C PHE A 121 7.51 -2.30 12.73
N ARG A 122 8.41 -1.77 13.58
CA ARG A 122 9.03 -0.45 13.37
C ARG A 122 9.89 -0.41 12.11
N LEU A 123 10.60 -1.49 11.79
CA LEU A 123 11.39 -1.61 10.56
C LEU A 123 10.47 -1.54 9.34
N LEU A 124 9.44 -2.39 9.30
CA LEU A 124 8.45 -2.42 8.21
C LEU A 124 7.73 -1.07 8.06
N HIS A 125 7.34 -0.44 9.18
CA HIS A 125 6.74 0.89 9.19
C HIS A 125 7.62 1.92 8.50
N ARG A 126 8.92 1.98 8.87
CA ARG A 126 9.88 2.90 8.27
C ARG A 126 10.05 2.67 6.77
N PHE A 127 10.17 1.42 6.33
CA PHE A 127 10.34 1.13 4.91
C PHE A 127 9.09 1.45 4.11
N LEU A 128 7.90 1.11 4.61
CA LEU A 128 6.65 1.46 3.92
C LEU A 128 6.45 2.97 3.79
N LEU A 129 6.83 3.77 4.79
CA LEU A 129 6.79 5.23 4.67
C LEU A 129 7.75 5.76 3.59
N LYS A 130 8.96 5.20 3.48
CA LYS A 130 9.90 5.56 2.42
C LYS A 130 9.39 5.18 1.03
N GLU A 131 8.77 4.01 0.90
CA GLU A 131 8.18 3.57 -0.36
C GLU A 131 6.97 4.43 -0.75
N ALA A 132 6.18 4.87 0.24
CA ALA A 132 5.10 5.82 0.02
C ALA A 132 5.61 7.20 -0.45
N GLU A 133 6.68 7.70 0.19
CA GLU A 133 7.37 8.94 -0.20
C GLU A 133 7.90 8.83 -1.63
N SER A 134 8.69 7.81 -1.95
CA SER A 134 9.24 7.55 -3.28
C SER A 134 8.16 7.43 -4.37
N PHE A 135 7.04 6.75 -4.05
CA PHE A 135 5.89 6.67 -4.95
C PHE A 135 5.28 8.05 -5.25
N LEU A 136 5.10 8.88 -4.22
CA LEU A 136 4.57 10.24 -4.37
C LEU A 136 5.54 11.16 -5.11
N GLU A 137 6.84 11.06 -4.85
CA GLU A 137 7.87 11.83 -5.56
C GLU A 137 7.84 11.53 -7.06
N LYS A 138 7.87 10.25 -7.45
CA LYS A 138 7.74 9.84 -8.86
C LYS A 138 6.46 10.36 -9.51
N LEU A 139 5.35 10.31 -8.77
CA LEU A 139 4.08 10.82 -9.26
C LEU A 139 4.14 12.34 -9.49
N LEU A 140 4.74 13.09 -8.58
CA LEU A 140 4.88 14.54 -8.70
C LEU A 140 5.84 14.94 -9.83
N GLU A 141 6.98 14.27 -9.95
CA GLU A 141 7.95 14.49 -11.02
C GLU A 141 7.29 14.37 -12.39
N LYS A 142 6.61 13.25 -12.65
CA LYS A 142 5.93 13.00 -13.93
C LYS A 142 4.67 13.84 -14.17
N LEU A 143 4.14 14.53 -13.15
CA LEU A 143 3.02 15.47 -13.31
C LEU A 143 3.50 16.88 -13.67
N ILE A 144 4.77 17.21 -13.40
CA ILE A 144 5.36 18.52 -13.65
C ILE A 144 6.03 18.57 -15.04
N GLU A 145 6.45 17.42 -15.57
CA GLU A 145 6.90 17.24 -16.97
C GLU A 145 5.77 17.45 -18.00
#